data_AF-A0A6V7UR23-F1
#
_entry.id   AF-A0A6V7UR23-F1
#
_cell.length_a   1.000
_cell.length_b   1.000
_cell.length_c   1.000
_cell.angle_alpha   90.00
_cell.angle_beta   90.00
_cell.angle_gamma   90.00
#
_symmetry.space_group_name_H-M   'P 1'
#
loop_
_entity.id
_entity.type
_entity.pdbx_description
1 polymer ?
#
loop_
_entity_poly.entity_id
_entity_poly.type
_entity_poly.pdbx_seq_one_letter_code
_entity_poly.pdbx_strand_id
1 'polypeptide(L)'
;MPPPSNSHVRGGIATNPIIIFTKMVATLLLIIPLMSEYTLGIEVFTNHFLVHLNEPGIHNAHKVAKRNGFINRGPLLGSDSEYHFVQPALSHARTRRSIGHHTKLARDPHIKYVEQMTGYKRLKRGYRPLADRLQEQLDFTAVHSPSDPLYQYQWYLKNDGQSQGKPRLDLNVEKAWALGYTGKNITTAIMDDGVDYMHPDLKLNFNAEASYDFSSNDPYPYPRYTDDWFNSHGTRCAGEISAARDNGVCGVGVAYDSKVAGIRMLDQPYMTDLIEANSMGHEPNKIHIYSASWGPTDDGKTVDGPRNATMR
;
A
#
# COMPACT_ATOMS: atom_id res chain seq x y z
N MET A 1 29.29 -47.68 46.05
CA MET A 1 30.53 -48.30 45.55
C MET A 1 30.53 -48.22 44.02
N PRO A 2 31.47 -47.47 43.42
CA PRO A 2 31.71 -47.43 41.97
C PRO A 2 32.81 -48.49 41.59
N PRO A 3 33.43 -48.46 40.39
CA PRO A 3 33.28 -49.41 39.26
C PRO A 3 34.61 -50.18 39.00
N PRO A 4 34.96 -50.76 37.80
CA PRO A 4 35.25 -50.04 36.53
C PRO A 4 34.94 -50.91 35.25
N SER A 5 35.22 -50.63 33.97
CA SER A 5 35.39 -49.45 33.09
C SER A 5 35.66 -49.96 31.65
N ASN A 6 35.16 -49.26 30.62
CA ASN A 6 35.73 -48.95 29.29
C ASN A 6 36.48 -50.01 28.43
N SER A 7 36.13 -50.13 27.14
CA SER A 7 36.79 -49.41 26.01
C SER A 7 36.63 -50.07 24.61
N HIS A 8 36.21 -49.23 23.66
CA HIS A 8 36.67 -49.03 22.26
C HIS A 8 37.23 -50.16 21.34
N VAL A 9 36.57 -50.27 20.16
CA VAL A 9 37.09 -49.99 18.78
C VAL A 9 37.66 -51.13 17.87
N ARG A 10 37.18 -51.08 16.61
CA ARG A 10 37.74 -51.50 15.29
C ARG A 10 37.65 -52.96 14.81
N GLY A 11 37.00 -53.11 13.64
CA GLY A 11 37.73 -53.44 12.40
C GLY A 11 37.44 -54.80 11.74
N GLY A 12 37.10 -54.77 10.45
CA GLY A 12 37.03 -55.92 9.53
C GLY A 12 35.74 -55.88 8.71
N ILE A 13 35.67 -55.17 7.56
CA ILE A 13 36.23 -55.53 6.24
C ILE A 13 35.94 -57.00 5.88
N ALA A 14 34.86 -57.20 5.14
CA ALA A 14 34.75 -58.26 4.14
C ALA A 14 34.30 -57.61 2.83
N THR A 15 35.29 -57.25 2.03
CA THR A 15 35.18 -57.00 0.60
C THR A 15 34.74 -58.28 -0.10
N ASN A 16 33.78 -58.20 -1.02
CA ASN A 16 33.83 -59.01 -2.23
C ASN A 16 33.16 -58.28 -3.39
N PRO A 17 33.67 -58.50 -4.60
CA PRO A 17 33.72 -57.53 -5.69
C PRO A 17 32.59 -57.80 -6.67
N ILE A 18 32.34 -56.83 -7.54
CA ILE A 18 31.79 -56.91 -8.91
C ILE A 18 31.17 -55.53 -9.15
N ILE A 19 32.06 -54.54 -9.20
CA ILE A 19 31.90 -53.38 -10.07
C ILE A 19 32.41 -53.84 -11.44
N ILE A 20 31.83 -53.27 -12.50
CA ILE A 20 32.10 -53.49 -13.93
C ILE A 20 31.06 -54.44 -14.54
N PHE A 21 29.86 -53.91 -14.81
CA PHE A 21 29.23 -53.93 -16.15
C PHE A 21 27.82 -53.35 -16.06
N THR A 22 27.70 -52.01 -16.01
CA THR A 22 26.53 -51.24 -16.50
C THR A 22 26.78 -49.73 -16.30
N LYS A 23 27.77 -49.19 -17.02
CA LYS A 23 27.83 -47.75 -17.34
C LYS A 23 27.69 -47.61 -18.85
N MET A 24 26.49 -47.87 -19.36
CA MET A 24 25.97 -47.41 -20.65
C MET A 24 24.48 -47.79 -20.61
N VAL A 25 23.60 -46.89 -21.06
CA VAL A 25 22.11 -46.96 -21.00
C VAL A 25 21.47 -46.26 -19.79
N ALA A 26 21.96 -45.08 -19.42
CA ALA A 26 21.17 -44.12 -18.63
C ALA A 26 21.40 -42.70 -19.15
N THR A 27 21.18 -42.50 -20.45
CA THR A 27 21.18 -41.15 -21.05
C THR A 27 20.31 -41.16 -22.30
N LEU A 28 19.01 -41.39 -22.13
CA LEU A 28 18.04 -40.91 -23.11
C LEU A 28 16.68 -40.72 -22.42
N LEU A 29 16.13 -39.51 -22.60
CA LEU A 29 14.73 -39.14 -22.42
C LEU A 29 14.23 -38.95 -20.97
N LEU A 30 14.74 -37.92 -20.30
CA LEU A 30 13.86 -37.07 -19.49
C LEU A 30 14.39 -35.62 -19.43
N ILE A 31 14.43 -34.97 -20.58
CA ILE A 31 14.41 -33.50 -20.64
C ILE A 31 12.97 -33.13 -20.95
N ILE A 32 12.14 -33.05 -19.91
CA ILE A 32 10.90 -32.28 -19.99
C ILE A 32 11.37 -30.83 -20.10
N PRO A 33 11.17 -30.13 -21.23
CA PRO A 33 11.47 -28.71 -21.23
C PRO A 33 10.51 -28.09 -20.23
N LEU A 34 11.07 -27.32 -19.30
CA LEU A 34 10.33 -26.35 -18.52
C LEU A 34 9.76 -25.34 -19.53
N MET A 35 8.66 -25.71 -20.18
CA MET A 35 7.85 -24.82 -20.98
C MET A 35 7.25 -23.86 -19.98
N SER A 36 7.98 -22.78 -19.73
CA SER A 36 7.38 -21.50 -19.37
C SER A 36 6.15 -21.38 -20.24
N GLU A 37 4.97 -21.34 -19.61
CA GLU A 37 3.78 -20.81 -20.24
C GLU A 37 4.13 -19.37 -20.60
N TYR A 38 4.73 -19.18 -21.78
CA TYR A 38 4.59 -17.95 -22.50
C TYR A 38 3.12 -17.89 -22.84
N THR A 39 2.33 -17.32 -21.93
CA THR A 39 1.08 -16.70 -22.33
C THR A 39 1.47 -15.78 -23.46
N LEU A 40 1.18 -16.19 -24.70
CA LEU A 40 1.21 -15.34 -25.88
C LEU A 40 0.12 -14.30 -25.65
N GLY A 41 0.43 -13.33 -24.79
CA GLY A 41 -0.38 -12.16 -24.59
C GLY A 41 -0.50 -11.53 -25.96
N ILE A 42 -1.75 -11.38 -26.43
CA ILE A 42 -2.01 -10.69 -27.69
C ILE A 42 -1.34 -9.31 -27.55
N GLU A 43 -0.25 -9.09 -28.29
CA GLU A 43 0.48 -7.83 -28.28
C GLU A 43 -0.44 -6.77 -28.90
N VAL A 44 -1.01 -5.91 -28.05
CA VAL A 44 -1.88 -4.84 -28.51
C VAL A 44 -1.01 -3.66 -28.89
N PHE A 45 -1.11 -3.16 -30.11
CA PHE A 45 -0.48 -1.91 -30.52
C PHE A 45 -1.44 -0.74 -30.25
N THR A 46 -0.93 0.33 -29.69
CA THR A 46 -1.72 1.54 -29.39
C THR A 46 -1.54 2.62 -30.44
N ASN A 47 -2.29 3.71 -30.36
CA ASN A 47 -2.07 4.91 -31.18
C ASN A 47 -0.99 5.86 -30.59
N HIS A 48 -0.26 5.40 -29.57
CA HIS A 48 0.80 6.15 -28.92
C HIS A 48 2.19 5.77 -29.46
N PHE A 49 3.04 6.78 -29.62
CA PHE A 49 4.40 6.65 -30.13
C PHE A 49 5.37 7.36 -29.19
N LEU A 50 6.46 6.69 -28.86
CA LEU A 50 7.65 7.29 -28.27
C LEU A 50 8.49 7.86 -29.41
N VAL A 51 8.85 9.14 -29.30
CA VAL A 51 9.64 9.84 -30.32
C VAL A 51 10.82 10.53 -29.65
N HIS A 52 12.03 10.17 -30.08
CA HIS A 52 13.26 10.83 -29.68
C HIS A 52 13.63 11.85 -30.75
N LEU A 53 13.75 13.12 -30.37
CA LEU A 53 14.12 14.20 -31.29
C LEU A 53 15.63 14.45 -31.27
N ASN A 54 16.20 14.75 -32.43
CA ASN A 54 17.61 15.16 -32.54
C ASN A 54 17.86 16.49 -31.82
N GLU A 55 16.86 17.39 -31.83
CA GLU A 55 16.91 18.68 -31.17
C GLU A 55 15.78 18.78 -30.13
N PRO A 56 16.13 18.77 -28.82
CA PRO A 56 15.20 18.99 -27.71
C PRO A 56 14.37 20.28 -27.84
N GLY A 57 13.17 20.27 -27.26
CA GLY A 57 12.35 21.47 -27.10
C GLY A 57 10.88 21.23 -27.44
N ILE A 58 9.99 21.62 -26.52
CA ILE A 58 8.54 21.40 -26.66
C ILE A 58 7.95 22.04 -27.92
N HIS A 59 8.45 23.21 -28.31
CA HIS A 59 8.01 23.90 -29.52
C HIS A 59 8.42 23.16 -30.79
N ASN A 60 9.65 22.62 -30.82
CA ASN A 60 10.12 21.77 -31.91
C ASN A 60 9.29 20.49 -32.00
N ALA A 61 9.09 19.81 -30.87
CA ALA A 61 8.25 18.62 -30.78
C ALA A 61 6.83 18.85 -31.30
N HIS A 62 6.20 19.98 -30.98
CA HIS A 62 4.88 20.33 -31.49
C HIS A 62 4.87 20.54 -33.02
N LYS A 63 5.89 21.21 -33.57
CA LYS A 63 6.05 21.39 -35.03
C LYS A 63 6.24 20.05 -35.75
N VAL A 64 7.15 19.20 -35.24
CA VAL A 64 7.46 17.88 -35.80
C VAL A 64 6.24 16.97 -35.74
N ALA A 65 5.50 16.94 -34.63
CA ALA A 65 4.26 16.18 -34.51
C ALA A 65 3.22 16.64 -35.54
N LYS A 66 2.94 17.95 -35.59
CA LYS A 66 1.89 18.53 -36.45
C LYS A 66 2.15 18.26 -37.94
N ARG A 67 3.38 18.46 -38.43
CA ARG A 67 3.69 18.22 -39.86
C ARG A 67 3.59 16.74 -40.25
N ASN A 68 3.80 15.83 -39.30
CA ASN A 68 3.64 14.41 -39.51
C ASN A 68 2.20 13.91 -39.28
N GLY A 69 1.29 14.78 -38.85
CA GLY A 69 -0.11 14.45 -38.56
C GLY A 69 -0.30 13.77 -37.20
N PHE A 70 0.54 14.09 -36.22
CA PHE A 70 0.46 13.61 -34.84
C PHE A 70 0.18 14.78 -33.88
N ILE A 71 -0.28 14.44 -32.69
CA ILE A 71 -0.44 15.36 -31.57
C ILE A 71 0.67 15.07 -30.56
N ASN A 72 1.44 16.09 -30.18
CA ASN A 72 2.41 15.97 -29.08
C ASN A 72 1.68 16.14 -27.73
N ARG A 73 1.84 15.17 -26.82
CA ARG A 73 1.27 15.17 -25.46
C ARG A 73 2.25 15.69 -24.40
N GLY A 74 3.51 15.89 -24.75
CA GLY A 74 4.52 16.42 -23.84
C GLY A 74 5.79 15.55 -23.77
N PRO A 75 6.83 16.03 -23.07
CA PRO A 75 8.04 15.26 -22.84
C PRO A 75 7.79 14.10 -21.87
N LEU A 76 8.62 13.06 -21.94
CA LEU A 76 8.68 12.03 -20.91
C LEU A 76 9.33 12.60 -19.64
N LEU A 77 8.89 12.14 -18.48
CA LEU A 77 9.42 12.59 -17.20
C LEU A 77 10.93 12.30 -17.12
N GLY A 78 11.72 13.34 -16.89
CA GLY A 78 13.19 13.23 -16.78
C GLY A 78 13.93 13.19 -18.12
N SER A 79 13.27 13.46 -19.24
CA SER A 79 13.89 13.48 -20.58
C SER A 79 13.60 14.77 -21.33
N ASP A 80 14.66 15.42 -21.83
CA ASP A 80 14.54 16.65 -22.63
C ASP A 80 14.29 16.37 -24.13
N SER A 81 14.60 15.14 -24.57
CA SER A 81 14.65 14.74 -25.97
C SER A 81 13.56 13.74 -26.38
N GLU A 82 12.85 13.14 -25.42
CA GLU A 82 11.82 12.12 -25.67
C GLU A 82 10.42 12.65 -25.44
N TYR A 83 9.55 12.40 -26.41
CA TYR A 83 8.20 12.97 -26.44
C TYR A 83 7.16 11.90 -26.73
N HIS A 84 5.97 12.13 -26.18
CA HIS A 84 4.80 11.30 -26.38
C HIS A 84 3.95 11.82 -27.54
N PHE A 85 3.98 11.13 -28.68
CA PHE A 85 3.17 11.48 -29.85
C PHE A 85 1.95 10.56 -29.94
N VAL A 86 0.82 11.11 -30.38
CA VAL A 86 -0.44 10.38 -30.56
C VAL A 86 -0.95 10.57 -31.97
N GLN A 87 -1.37 9.48 -32.61
CA GLN A 87 -1.96 9.50 -33.95
C GLN A 87 -3.50 9.42 -33.86
N PRO A 88 -4.25 10.51 -34.12
CA PRO A 88 -5.71 10.51 -34.01
C PRO A 88 -6.42 9.57 -34.98
N ALA A 89 -5.80 9.28 -36.14
CA ALA A 89 -6.38 8.39 -37.15
C ALA A 89 -6.25 6.89 -36.81
N LEU A 90 -5.51 6.52 -35.75
CA LEU A 90 -5.36 5.15 -35.30
C LEU A 90 -6.28 4.88 -34.09
N SER A 91 -6.93 3.71 -34.09
CA SER A 91 -7.68 3.24 -32.93
C SER A 91 -6.77 3.04 -31.71
N HIS A 92 -7.34 3.23 -30.51
CA HIS A 92 -6.61 3.11 -29.24
C HIS A 92 -6.00 1.71 -29.02
N ALA A 93 -6.61 0.67 -29.59
CA ALA A 93 -6.11 -0.71 -29.54
C ALA A 93 -6.16 -1.32 -30.95
N ARG A 94 -5.08 -2.01 -31.33
CA ARG A 94 -4.87 -2.63 -32.64
C ARG A 94 -4.11 -3.94 -32.48
N THR A 95 -4.37 -4.91 -33.35
CA THR A 95 -3.66 -6.21 -33.37
C THR A 95 -2.38 -6.20 -34.19
N ARG A 96 -2.09 -5.10 -34.90
CA ARG A 96 -0.93 -4.95 -35.77
C ARG A 96 -0.29 -3.58 -35.63
N ARG A 97 1.04 -3.54 -35.73
CA ARG A 97 1.83 -2.29 -35.78
C ARG A 97 1.41 -1.44 -36.98
N SER A 98 1.50 -0.13 -36.83
CA SER A 98 1.19 0.86 -37.87
C SER A 98 2.47 1.22 -38.62
N ILE A 99 2.88 0.35 -39.53
CA ILE A 99 4.15 0.49 -40.27
C ILE A 99 4.20 1.81 -41.04
N GLY A 100 3.11 2.24 -41.67
CA GLY A 100 3.06 3.50 -42.42
C GLY A 100 3.32 4.74 -41.55
N HIS A 101 2.69 4.80 -40.37
CA HIS A 101 2.85 5.92 -39.43
C HIS A 101 4.24 5.91 -38.78
N HIS A 102 4.75 4.72 -38.43
CA HIS A 102 6.11 4.57 -37.92
C HIS A 102 7.14 5.01 -38.96
N THR A 103 7.01 4.54 -40.21
CA THR A 103 7.92 4.90 -41.31
C THR A 103 7.87 6.39 -41.62
N LYS A 104 6.69 7.01 -41.53
CA LYS A 104 6.53 8.46 -41.72
C LYS A 104 7.33 9.25 -40.69
N LEU A 105 7.23 8.90 -39.41
CA LEU A 105 8.04 9.53 -38.35
C LEU A 105 9.53 9.21 -38.50
N ALA A 106 9.89 7.96 -38.81
CA ALA A 106 11.29 7.55 -38.95
C ALA A 106 12.03 8.24 -40.11
N ARG A 107 11.30 8.71 -41.13
CA ARG A 107 11.86 9.47 -42.26
C ARG A 107 12.02 10.96 -41.97
N ASP A 108 11.49 11.46 -40.86
CA ASP A 108 11.63 12.86 -40.50
C ASP A 108 13.06 13.12 -40.00
N PRO A 109 13.81 14.08 -40.59
CA PRO A 109 15.22 14.30 -40.23
C PRO A 109 15.41 14.83 -38.80
N HIS A 110 14.36 15.27 -38.12
CA HIS A 110 14.43 15.75 -36.73
C HIS A 110 14.14 14.63 -35.73
N ILE A 111 13.79 13.44 -36.20
CA ILE A 111 13.50 12.27 -35.37
C ILE A 111 14.71 11.33 -35.42
N LYS A 112 15.29 11.07 -34.24
CA LYS A 112 16.39 10.12 -34.04
C LYS A 112 15.88 8.69 -33.99
N TYR A 113 14.77 8.50 -33.29
CA TYR A 113 14.21 7.19 -33.00
C TYR A 113 12.70 7.31 -32.80
N VAL A 114 11.96 6.31 -33.27
CA VAL A 114 10.53 6.21 -33.06
C VAL A 114 10.17 4.78 -32.70
N GLU A 115 9.27 4.63 -31.74
CA GLU A 115 8.69 3.36 -31.38
C GLU A 115 7.18 3.49 -31.17
N GLN A 116 6.41 2.54 -31.71
CA GLN A 116 4.98 2.48 -31.41
C GLN A 116 4.78 1.68 -30.13
N MET A 117 4.06 2.27 -29.17
CA MET A 117 3.86 1.66 -27.86
C MET A 117 2.85 0.52 -27.90
N THR A 118 3.20 -0.56 -27.23
CA THR A 118 2.33 -1.71 -26.97
C THR A 118 1.52 -1.48 -25.70
N GLY A 119 0.24 -1.82 -25.74
CA GLY A 119 -0.63 -1.85 -24.59
C GLY A 119 -0.54 -3.21 -23.89
N TYR A 120 -0.57 -3.19 -22.56
CA TYR A 120 -0.74 -4.38 -21.74
C TYR A 120 -2.04 -4.25 -20.94
N LYS A 121 -2.76 -5.37 -20.79
CA LYS A 121 -3.95 -5.42 -19.95
C LYS A 121 -3.52 -5.57 -18.50
N ARG A 122 -3.69 -4.53 -17.68
CA ARG A 122 -3.57 -4.66 -16.22
C ARG A 122 -4.91 -5.15 -15.67
N LEU A 123 -4.89 -6.25 -14.94
CA LEU A 123 -6.03 -6.63 -14.09
C LEU A 123 -5.90 -5.85 -12.77
N LYS A 124 -7.00 -5.27 -12.31
CA LYS A 124 -7.06 -4.64 -10.98
C LYS A 124 -6.77 -5.72 -9.94
N ARG A 125 -5.70 -5.56 -9.16
CA ARG A 125 -5.41 -6.43 -8.01
C ARG A 125 -6.55 -6.23 -7.01
N GLY A 126 -7.44 -7.22 -6.86
CA GLY A 126 -8.52 -7.14 -5.87
C GLY A 126 -9.85 -7.83 -6.19
N TYR A 127 -10.10 -8.31 -7.41
CA TYR A 127 -11.33 -9.06 -7.69
C TYR A 127 -11.05 -10.54 -7.91
N ARG A 128 -11.07 -11.32 -6.83
CA ARG A 128 -11.20 -12.79 -6.87
C ARG A 128 -12.69 -13.14 -6.71
N PRO A 129 -13.24 -14.07 -7.51
CA PRO A 129 -14.60 -14.59 -7.31
C PRO A 129 -14.83 -15.03 -5.86
N LEU A 130 -16.05 -14.81 -5.34
CA LEU A 130 -16.39 -15.14 -3.95
C LEU A 130 -16.19 -16.63 -3.62
N ALA A 131 -16.40 -17.52 -4.61
CA ALA A 131 -16.22 -18.96 -4.47
C ALA A 131 -14.76 -19.34 -4.17
N ASP A 132 -13.79 -18.74 -4.87
CA ASP A 132 -12.37 -19.00 -4.66
C ASP A 132 -11.87 -18.50 -3.29
N ARG A 133 -12.54 -17.48 -2.72
CA ARG A 133 -12.26 -16.97 -1.36
C ARG A 133 -12.81 -17.86 -0.24
N LEU A 134 -13.79 -18.71 -0.54
CA LEU A 134 -14.40 -19.62 0.44
C LEU A 134 -13.63 -20.94 0.57
N GLN A 135 -12.79 -21.28 -0.42
CA GLN A 135 -12.19 -22.62 -0.52
C GLN A 135 -10.81 -22.74 0.14
N GLU A 136 -10.08 -21.63 0.32
CA GLU A 136 -8.96 -21.55 1.28
C GLU A 136 -9.49 -21.05 2.63
N GLN A 137 -10.20 -21.91 3.35
CA GLN A 137 -10.41 -21.70 4.78
C GLN A 137 -9.06 -21.84 5.46
N LEU A 138 -8.37 -20.70 5.64
CA LEU A 138 -7.33 -20.58 6.64
C LEU A 138 -7.88 -21.11 7.96
N ASP A 139 -7.06 -21.82 8.72
CA ASP A 139 -7.45 -22.29 10.04
C ASP A 139 -7.55 -21.07 10.98
N PHE A 140 -8.75 -20.48 11.03
CA PHE A 140 -9.08 -19.32 11.85
C PHE A 140 -9.20 -19.67 13.35
N THR A 141 -9.02 -20.93 13.73
CA THR A 141 -9.10 -21.36 15.15
C THR A 141 -7.91 -20.90 15.98
N ALA A 142 -6.81 -20.48 15.33
CA ALA A 142 -5.57 -20.07 15.99
C ALA A 142 -5.62 -18.66 16.62
N VAL A 143 -6.56 -17.79 16.22
CA VAL A 143 -6.68 -16.45 16.81
C VAL A 143 -7.83 -16.42 17.81
N HIS A 144 -7.46 -16.40 19.08
CA HIS A 144 -8.38 -16.11 20.15
C HIS A 144 -8.88 -14.67 20.01
N SER A 145 -10.16 -14.43 20.31
CA SER A 145 -10.67 -13.08 20.44
C SER A 145 -9.92 -12.36 21.59
N PRO A 146 -9.70 -11.04 21.47
CA PRO A 146 -9.17 -10.20 22.55
C PRO A 146 -9.89 -10.44 23.87
N SER A 147 -9.13 -10.43 24.96
CA SER A 147 -9.57 -10.61 26.34
C SER A 147 -9.97 -9.30 27.02
N ASP A 148 -9.85 -8.17 26.31
CA ASP A 148 -10.17 -6.84 26.82
C ASP A 148 -11.65 -6.73 27.25
N PRO A 149 -11.94 -6.10 28.40
CA PRO A 149 -13.23 -6.21 29.08
C PRO A 149 -14.42 -5.69 28.27
N LEU A 150 -14.19 -4.71 27.39
CA LEU A 150 -15.21 -4.09 26.54
C LEU A 150 -15.18 -4.59 25.10
N TYR A 151 -14.30 -5.54 24.73
CA TYR A 151 -14.23 -6.07 23.36
C TYR A 151 -15.58 -6.64 22.88
N GLN A 152 -16.32 -7.29 23.78
CA GLN A 152 -17.66 -7.81 23.50
C GLN A 152 -18.67 -6.76 23.00
N TYR A 153 -18.44 -5.48 23.28
CA TYR A 153 -19.27 -4.36 22.83
C TYR A 153 -18.80 -3.75 21.50
N GLN A 154 -17.63 -4.12 20.99
CA GLN A 154 -17.08 -3.64 19.72
C GLN A 154 -17.64 -4.43 18.52
N TRP A 155 -18.96 -4.34 18.36
CA TRP A 155 -19.73 -5.08 17.34
C TRP A 155 -19.21 -4.88 15.90
N TYR A 156 -18.60 -3.74 15.61
CA TYR A 156 -18.03 -3.44 14.30
C TYR A 156 -16.76 -4.24 14.00
N LEU A 157 -16.05 -4.75 15.02
CA LEU A 157 -14.90 -5.64 14.84
C LEU A 157 -15.34 -7.10 14.71
N LYS A 158 -16.34 -7.51 15.50
CA LYS A 158 -16.92 -8.85 15.51
C LYS A 158 -18.41 -8.78 15.84
N ASN A 159 -19.24 -9.16 14.87
CA ASN A 159 -20.69 -9.20 15.03
C ASN A 159 -21.19 -10.64 15.08
N ASP A 160 -21.52 -11.13 16.27
CA ASP A 160 -22.09 -12.45 16.51
C ASP A 160 -23.62 -12.42 16.65
N GLY A 161 -24.25 -11.27 16.41
CA GLY A 161 -25.68 -11.04 16.58
C GLY A 161 -26.03 -10.35 17.89
N GLN A 162 -25.05 -9.76 18.59
CA GLN A 162 -25.29 -8.94 19.76
C GLN A 162 -26.29 -7.81 19.45
N SER A 163 -27.07 -7.41 20.46
CA SER A 163 -28.04 -6.32 20.36
C SER A 163 -29.07 -6.46 19.22
N GLN A 164 -29.47 -7.70 18.91
CA GLN A 164 -30.38 -8.02 17.79
C GLN A 164 -29.82 -7.62 16.41
N GLY A 165 -28.50 -7.43 16.31
CA GLY A 165 -27.81 -7.19 15.06
C GLY A 165 -27.86 -8.42 14.13
N LYS A 166 -27.67 -8.19 12.83
CA LYS A 166 -27.50 -9.30 11.88
C LYS A 166 -26.06 -9.82 11.98
N PRO A 167 -25.83 -11.09 12.36
CA PRO A 167 -24.48 -11.64 12.49
C PRO A 167 -23.67 -11.47 11.20
N ARG A 168 -22.36 -11.28 11.36
CA ARG A 168 -21.37 -11.04 10.29
C ARG A 168 -21.53 -9.73 9.53
N LEU A 169 -22.36 -8.81 9.99
CA LEU A 169 -22.30 -7.41 9.56
C LEU A 169 -21.26 -6.67 10.42
N ASP A 170 -20.00 -6.97 10.16
CA ASP A 170 -18.81 -6.36 10.78
C ASP A 170 -17.75 -6.08 9.70
N LEU A 171 -16.64 -5.46 10.11
CA LEU A 171 -15.52 -5.12 9.23
C LEU A 171 -14.64 -6.33 8.88
N ASN A 172 -14.96 -7.53 9.39
CA ASN A 172 -14.23 -8.77 9.16
C ASN A 172 -12.74 -8.67 9.57
N VAL A 173 -12.45 -7.92 10.65
CA VAL A 173 -11.09 -7.62 11.13
C VAL A 173 -10.41 -8.85 11.73
N GLU A 174 -11.15 -9.73 12.42
CA GLU A 174 -10.59 -10.96 13.00
C GLU A 174 -9.91 -11.85 11.94
N LYS A 175 -10.38 -11.81 10.68
CA LYS A 175 -9.70 -12.55 9.59
C LYS A 175 -8.37 -11.94 9.17
N ALA A 176 -8.22 -10.62 9.26
CA ALA A 176 -6.92 -9.97 9.03
C ALA A 176 -5.95 -10.29 10.16
N TRP A 177 -6.43 -10.30 11.41
CA TRP A 177 -5.63 -10.71 12.56
C TRP A 177 -5.20 -12.18 12.47
N ALA A 178 -6.08 -13.07 12.01
CA ALA A 178 -5.75 -14.49 11.74
C ALA A 178 -4.70 -14.70 10.66
N LEU A 179 -4.58 -13.75 9.73
CA LEU A 179 -3.49 -13.71 8.76
C LEU A 179 -2.18 -13.12 9.32
N GLY A 180 -2.16 -12.71 10.60
CA GLY A 180 -1.02 -12.07 11.25
C GLY A 180 -0.89 -10.57 10.97
N TYR A 181 -1.90 -9.93 10.36
CA TYR A 181 -1.88 -8.50 10.07
C TYR A 181 -2.55 -7.71 11.20
N THR A 182 -1.72 -7.12 12.06
CA THR A 182 -2.17 -6.44 13.30
C THR A 182 -1.71 -4.97 13.35
N GLY A 183 -1.03 -4.50 12.31
CA GLY A 183 -0.54 -3.11 12.20
C GLY A 183 0.92 -2.89 12.56
N LYS A 184 1.70 -3.95 12.86
CA LYS A 184 3.13 -3.85 13.19
C LYS A 184 3.90 -2.98 12.20
N ASN A 185 4.75 -2.09 12.74
CA ASN A 185 5.59 -1.13 12.01
C ASN A 185 4.84 -0.07 11.19
N ILE A 186 3.52 0.03 11.33
CA ILE A 186 2.73 1.11 10.73
C ILE A 186 2.52 2.20 11.78
N THR A 187 2.66 3.46 11.39
CA THR A 187 2.31 4.63 12.22
C THR A 187 1.17 5.38 11.54
N THR A 188 0.08 5.59 12.27
CA THR A 188 -1.06 6.41 11.83
C THR A 188 -1.10 7.69 12.66
N ALA A 189 -1.18 8.85 12.01
CA ALA A 189 -1.35 10.14 12.68
C ALA A 189 -2.82 10.54 12.78
N ILE A 190 -3.24 10.98 13.95
CA ILE A 190 -4.55 11.59 14.22
C ILE A 190 -4.38 13.11 14.14
N MET A 191 -4.92 13.73 13.10
CA MET A 191 -4.92 15.18 12.91
C MET A 191 -6.19 15.79 13.50
N ASP A 192 -6.12 16.23 14.76
CA ASP A 192 -7.33 16.53 15.54
C ASP A 192 -7.06 17.50 16.71
N ASP A 193 -7.84 17.41 17.79
CA ASP A 193 -7.77 18.22 19.01
C ASP A 193 -6.70 17.77 20.03
N GLY A 194 -6.01 16.66 19.76
CA GLY A 194 -4.94 16.10 20.58
C GLY A 194 -5.17 14.62 20.89
N VAL A 195 -4.15 13.96 21.43
CA VAL A 195 -4.20 12.57 21.86
C VAL A 195 -3.69 12.46 23.29
N ASP A 196 -4.52 11.94 24.20
CA ASP A 196 -4.11 11.54 25.54
C ASP A 196 -3.20 10.31 25.43
N TYR A 197 -1.92 10.58 25.14
CA TYR A 197 -0.89 9.57 25.02
C TYR A 197 -0.50 8.94 26.37
N MET A 198 -1.05 9.42 27.49
CA MET A 198 -0.89 8.80 28.80
C MET A 198 -2.01 7.79 29.10
N HIS A 199 -3.08 7.77 28.29
CA HIS A 199 -4.17 6.82 28.45
C HIS A 199 -3.63 5.38 28.54
N PRO A 200 -4.05 4.57 29.54
CA PRO A 200 -3.47 3.25 29.79
C PRO A 200 -3.52 2.31 28.57
N ASP A 201 -4.52 2.52 27.72
CA ASP A 201 -4.76 1.73 26.51
C ASP A 201 -4.00 2.23 25.25
N LEU A 202 -3.39 3.42 25.31
CA LEU A 202 -2.68 4.02 24.18
C LEU A 202 -1.18 4.20 24.42
N LYS A 203 -0.76 4.37 25.68
CA LYS A 203 0.61 4.75 26.05
C LYS A 203 1.72 3.86 25.46
N LEU A 204 1.45 2.56 25.25
CA LEU A 204 2.42 1.63 24.67
C LEU A 204 2.50 1.74 23.13
N ASN A 205 1.45 2.25 22.50
CA ASN A 205 1.32 2.42 21.06
C ASN A 205 1.53 3.86 20.60
N PHE A 206 1.74 4.82 21.51
CA PHE A 206 2.06 6.18 21.13
C PHE A 206 3.44 6.31 20.46
N ASN A 207 3.52 7.10 19.39
CA ASN A 207 4.76 7.46 18.71
C ASN A 207 5.02 8.96 18.84
N ALA A 208 5.86 9.31 19.82
CA ALA A 208 6.25 10.70 20.10
C ALA A 208 7.06 11.34 18.96
N GLU A 209 7.89 10.57 18.24
CA GLU A 209 8.77 11.09 17.18
C GLU A 209 8.02 11.52 15.90
N ALA A 210 6.76 11.10 15.77
CA ALA A 210 5.86 11.43 14.68
C ALA A 210 4.72 12.38 15.13
N SER A 211 4.77 12.84 16.38
CA SER A 211 3.70 13.64 16.99
C SER A 211 4.11 15.09 17.16
N TYR A 212 3.15 16.01 17.12
CA TYR A 212 3.40 17.43 17.30
C TYR A 212 2.13 18.22 17.68
N ASP A 213 2.31 19.29 18.44
CA ASP A 213 1.27 20.27 18.76
C ASP A 213 1.47 21.55 17.94
N PHE A 214 0.64 21.75 16.93
CA PHE A 214 0.62 22.98 16.12
C PHE A 214 -0.19 24.11 16.75
N SER A 215 -1.06 23.82 17.73
CA SER A 215 -1.79 24.85 18.49
C SER A 215 -0.87 25.57 19.49
N SER A 216 0.03 24.83 20.13
CA SER A 216 0.97 25.35 21.15
C SER A 216 2.41 25.49 20.63
N ASN A 217 2.69 24.92 19.45
CA ASN A 217 4.00 24.87 18.81
C ASN A 217 5.08 24.19 19.66
N ASP A 218 4.79 22.96 20.10
CA ASP A 218 5.67 22.13 20.92
C ASP A 218 5.47 20.62 20.60
N PRO A 219 6.33 19.70 21.09
CA PRO A 219 6.24 18.29 20.71
C PRO A 219 5.20 17.47 21.51
N TYR A 220 4.34 18.10 22.31
CA TYR A 220 3.42 17.43 23.22
C TYR A 220 1.95 17.62 22.79
N PRO A 221 1.39 16.74 21.93
CA PRO A 221 0.01 16.87 21.43
C PRO A 221 -1.04 16.45 22.46
N TYR A 222 -0.78 16.68 23.75
CA TYR A 222 -1.69 16.30 24.81
C TYR A 222 -2.92 17.22 24.79
N PRO A 223 -4.15 16.69 24.86
CA PRO A 223 -5.35 17.51 24.79
C PRO A 223 -5.48 18.41 26.02
N ARG A 224 -5.91 19.65 25.82
CA ARG A 224 -6.24 20.55 26.94
C ARG A 224 -7.56 20.11 27.56
N TYR A 225 -7.53 19.75 28.85
CA TYR A 225 -8.73 19.38 29.58
C TYR A 225 -9.69 20.57 29.79
N THR A 226 -10.96 20.28 29.61
CA THR A 226 -12.10 21.17 29.89
C THR A 226 -13.23 20.34 30.50
N ASP A 227 -14.11 20.98 31.27
CA ASP A 227 -15.21 20.29 31.97
C ASP A 227 -16.24 19.65 31.03
N ASP A 228 -16.30 20.11 29.77
CA ASP A 228 -17.19 19.63 28.72
C ASP A 228 -16.55 18.60 27.78
N TRP A 229 -15.31 18.17 28.04
CA TRP A 229 -14.57 17.21 27.22
C TRP A 229 -14.41 17.64 25.75
N PHE A 230 -14.30 18.96 25.53
CA PHE A 230 -14.20 19.56 24.19
C PHE A 230 -13.08 18.92 23.35
N ASN A 231 -11.89 18.74 23.94
CA ASN A 231 -10.73 18.16 23.25
C ASN A 231 -10.59 16.64 23.47
N SER A 232 -11.69 15.89 23.37
CA SER A 232 -11.67 14.42 23.56
C SER A 232 -11.71 13.61 22.26
N HIS A 233 -11.89 14.25 21.12
CA HIS A 233 -12.18 13.60 19.85
C HIS A 233 -10.98 12.81 19.33
N GLY A 234 -9.80 13.41 19.25
CA GLY A 234 -8.58 12.77 18.76
C GLY A 234 -8.17 11.55 19.58
N THR A 235 -8.38 11.57 20.90
CA THR A 235 -8.12 10.41 21.77
C THR A 235 -9.07 9.24 21.47
N ARG A 236 -10.35 9.52 21.18
CA ARG A 236 -11.33 8.48 20.79
C ARG A 236 -10.91 7.84 19.46
N CYS A 237 -10.58 8.66 18.46
CA CYS A 237 -10.11 8.19 17.17
C CYS A 237 -8.81 7.37 17.27
N ALA A 238 -7.88 7.79 18.13
CA ALA A 238 -6.65 7.04 18.40
C ALA A 238 -6.95 5.63 18.95
N GLY A 239 -7.94 5.52 19.86
CA GLY A 239 -8.40 4.26 20.41
C GLY A 239 -8.96 3.30 19.36
N GLU A 240 -9.78 3.80 18.44
CA GLU A 240 -10.35 2.98 17.35
C GLU A 240 -9.26 2.32 16.48
N ILE A 241 -8.12 2.99 16.31
CA ILE A 241 -7.01 2.50 15.49
C ILE A 241 -6.05 1.63 16.30
N SER A 242 -5.56 2.13 17.43
CA SER A 242 -4.36 1.61 18.12
C SER A 242 -4.54 1.38 19.61
N ALA A 243 -5.77 1.30 20.14
CA ALA A 243 -5.98 0.76 21.49
C ALA A 243 -5.29 -0.61 21.60
N ALA A 244 -4.54 -0.79 22.68
CA ALA A 244 -3.75 -1.98 22.89
C ALA A 244 -4.65 -3.20 23.07
N ARG A 245 -4.05 -4.37 22.91
CA ARG A 245 -4.75 -5.64 22.99
C ARG A 245 -4.33 -6.40 24.24
N ASP A 246 -5.27 -7.12 24.84
CA ASP A 246 -5.05 -8.05 25.95
C ASP A 246 -4.34 -7.39 27.14
N ASN A 247 -4.63 -6.11 27.40
CA ASN A 247 -4.03 -5.33 28.50
C ASN A 247 -5.00 -5.13 29.69
N GLY A 248 -6.23 -5.61 29.56
CA GLY A 248 -7.27 -5.52 30.60
C GLY A 248 -7.93 -4.14 30.71
N VAL A 249 -7.77 -3.28 29.72
CA VAL A 249 -8.33 -1.92 29.67
C VAL A 249 -9.24 -1.80 28.44
N CYS A 250 -10.42 -1.20 28.62
CA CYS A 250 -11.32 -0.86 27.51
C CYS A 250 -11.55 -2.02 26.52
N GLY A 251 -11.40 -1.76 25.21
CA GLY A 251 -11.51 -2.72 24.12
C GLY A 251 -10.17 -2.85 23.39
N VAL A 252 -10.19 -2.92 22.06
CA VAL A 252 -8.98 -3.04 21.22
C VAL A 252 -9.09 -2.19 19.94
N GLY A 253 -7.96 -1.72 19.43
CA GLY A 253 -7.90 -1.02 18.15
C GLY A 253 -7.93 -2.00 16.96
N VAL A 254 -8.38 -1.52 15.80
CA VAL A 254 -8.34 -2.30 14.54
C VAL A 254 -6.92 -2.79 14.23
N ALA A 255 -5.92 -1.96 14.49
CA ALA A 255 -4.50 -2.19 14.27
C ALA A 255 -3.73 -2.05 15.60
N TYR A 256 -4.05 -2.91 16.57
CA TYR A 256 -3.54 -2.84 17.95
C TYR A 256 -2.03 -2.99 18.13
N ASP A 257 -1.29 -3.47 17.12
CA ASP A 257 0.19 -3.48 17.13
C ASP A 257 0.80 -2.33 16.32
N SER A 258 -0.02 -1.45 15.75
CA SER A 258 0.44 -0.23 15.11
C SER A 258 0.81 0.83 16.14
N LYS A 259 1.46 1.88 15.66
CA LYS A 259 1.69 3.09 16.42
C LYS A 259 0.70 4.18 16.04
N VAL A 260 0.35 5.02 17.01
CA VAL A 260 -0.46 6.21 16.81
C VAL A 260 0.34 7.46 17.14
N ALA A 261 0.28 8.46 16.27
CA ALA A 261 0.82 9.79 16.51
C ALA A 261 -0.32 10.80 16.69
N GLY A 262 -0.12 11.79 17.55
CA GLY A 262 -1.04 12.90 17.74
C GLY A 262 -0.54 14.15 17.02
N ILE A 263 -1.38 14.74 16.17
CA ILE A 263 -1.16 16.05 15.56
C ILE A 263 -2.25 16.98 16.09
N ARG A 264 -1.95 17.71 17.16
CA ARG A 264 -2.90 18.65 17.79
C ARG A 264 -2.91 19.94 16.99
N MET A 265 -4.00 20.20 16.27
CA MET A 265 -4.13 21.35 15.37
C MET A 265 -5.52 22.00 15.38
N LEU A 266 -6.52 21.37 16.01
CA LEU A 266 -7.88 21.92 16.09
C LEU A 266 -8.18 22.71 17.38
N ASP A 267 -7.36 22.57 18.44
CA ASP A 267 -7.57 23.32 19.68
C ASP A 267 -6.99 24.74 19.59
N GLN A 268 -7.59 25.58 18.74
CA GLN A 268 -7.22 26.98 18.55
C GLN A 268 -8.40 27.76 17.95
N PRO A 269 -8.48 29.09 18.14
CA PRO A 269 -9.67 29.86 17.76
C PRO A 269 -9.91 29.92 16.25
N TYR A 270 -8.86 29.79 15.43
CA TYR A 270 -8.96 29.85 13.98
C TYR A 270 -8.00 28.86 13.32
N MET A 271 -8.51 28.14 12.33
CA MET A 271 -7.69 27.33 11.43
C MET A 271 -7.11 28.22 10.33
N THR A 272 -5.83 28.08 10.02
CA THR A 272 -5.19 28.74 8.87
C THR A 272 -4.66 27.70 7.88
N ASP A 273 -4.61 28.07 6.60
CA ASP A 273 -4.02 27.28 5.50
C ASP A 273 -2.63 26.73 5.85
N LEU A 274 -1.79 27.54 6.49
CA LEU A 274 -0.45 27.12 6.86
C LEU A 274 -0.43 26.05 7.96
N ILE A 275 -1.35 26.10 8.91
CA ILE A 275 -1.39 25.08 9.95
C ILE A 275 -1.94 23.77 9.38
N GLU A 276 -2.94 23.82 8.50
CA GLU A 276 -3.40 22.63 7.76
C GLU A 276 -2.25 22.02 6.94
N ALA A 277 -1.57 22.83 6.12
CA ALA A 277 -0.47 22.39 5.28
C ALA A 277 0.68 21.80 6.11
N ASN A 278 1.09 22.46 7.19
CA ASN A 278 2.15 21.96 8.06
C ASN A 278 1.75 20.69 8.80
N SER A 279 0.48 20.56 9.21
CA SER A 279 -0.05 19.36 9.86
C SER A 279 -0.07 18.18 8.88
N MET A 280 -0.54 18.40 7.64
CA MET A 280 -0.57 17.37 6.60
C MET A 280 0.82 16.94 6.13
N GLY A 281 1.77 17.88 6.11
CA GLY A 281 3.16 17.65 5.74
C GLY A 281 4.08 17.25 6.90
N HIS A 282 3.55 17.02 8.10
CA HIS A 282 4.35 16.66 9.27
C HIS A 282 4.88 15.23 9.14
N GLU A 283 6.21 15.04 9.21
CA GLU A 283 6.88 13.73 9.30
C GLU A 283 6.43 12.66 8.27
N PRO A 284 6.35 12.96 6.96
CA PRO A 284 5.82 12.04 5.93
C PRO A 284 6.69 10.80 5.70
N ASN A 285 7.92 10.79 6.23
CA ASN A 285 8.82 9.64 6.17
C ASN A 285 8.62 8.67 7.36
N LYS A 286 7.89 9.09 8.41
CA LYS A 286 7.59 8.29 9.60
C LYS A 286 6.11 7.92 9.68
N ILE A 287 5.23 8.85 9.29
CA ILE A 287 3.78 8.63 9.27
C ILE A 287 3.41 7.96 7.95
N HIS A 288 2.67 6.86 8.05
CA HIS A 288 2.24 6.08 6.90
C HIS A 288 0.81 6.43 6.46
N ILE A 289 -0.03 6.82 7.42
CA ILE A 289 -1.45 7.09 7.23
C ILE A 289 -1.81 8.31 8.08
N TYR A 290 -2.58 9.24 7.53
CA TYR A 290 -3.17 10.35 8.26
C TYR A 290 -4.68 10.14 8.33
N SER A 291 -5.25 10.33 9.52
CA SER A 291 -6.70 10.30 9.77
C SER A 291 -7.14 11.69 10.20
N ALA A 292 -8.14 12.23 9.49
CA ALA A 292 -8.68 13.56 9.71
C ALA A 292 -10.18 13.56 9.40
N SER A 293 -10.94 14.39 10.11
CA SER A 293 -12.38 14.59 9.90
C SER A 293 -12.80 16.06 10.03
N TRP A 294 -11.86 16.99 9.88
CA TRP A 294 -12.14 18.42 9.80
C TRP A 294 -12.47 18.82 8.36
N GLY A 295 -13.08 20.00 8.20
CA GLY A 295 -13.49 20.51 6.91
C GLY A 295 -14.36 21.76 7.05
N PRO A 296 -15.04 22.17 5.97
CA PRO A 296 -16.03 23.24 6.02
C PRO A 296 -17.17 22.88 6.99
N THR A 297 -17.89 23.89 7.46
CA THR A 297 -19.06 23.69 8.33
C THR A 297 -20.13 22.83 7.65
N ASP A 298 -20.59 21.77 8.32
CA ASP A 298 -21.65 20.87 7.87
C ASP A 298 -23.07 21.47 8.01
N ASP A 299 -23.29 22.66 7.46
CA ASP A 299 -24.59 23.38 7.53
C ASP A 299 -25.49 23.15 6.30
N GLY A 300 -25.03 22.35 5.34
CA GLY A 300 -25.71 22.08 4.07
C GLY A 300 -25.74 23.27 3.10
N LYS A 301 -24.98 24.33 3.36
CA LYS A 301 -24.95 25.58 2.57
C LYS A 301 -23.53 26.03 2.21
N THR A 302 -22.53 25.56 2.94
CA THR A 302 -21.13 25.92 2.76
C THR A 302 -20.47 25.07 1.67
N VAL A 303 -19.76 25.72 0.75
CA VAL A 303 -18.85 25.07 -0.21
C VAL A 303 -17.49 25.71 -0.03
N ASP A 304 -16.56 24.94 0.55
CA ASP A 304 -15.19 25.39 0.80
C ASP A 304 -14.22 24.21 0.69
N GLY A 305 -12.92 24.47 0.70
CA GLY A 305 -11.89 23.45 0.57
C GLY A 305 -10.49 23.99 0.90
N PRO A 306 -9.45 23.14 0.74
CA PRO A 306 -8.09 23.51 1.08
C PRO A 306 -7.63 24.73 0.28
N ARG A 307 -6.83 25.56 0.95
CA ARG A 307 -6.26 26.79 0.39
C ARG A 307 -4.90 26.49 -0.27
N ASN A 308 -4.22 27.53 -0.75
CA ASN A 308 -3.09 27.39 -1.67
C ASN A 308 -1.87 26.70 -1.07
N ALA A 309 -1.63 26.78 0.24
CA ALA A 309 -0.51 26.10 0.88
C ALA A 309 -0.81 24.61 1.04
N THR A 310 -2.03 24.25 1.47
CA THR A 310 -2.46 22.86 1.64
C THR A 310 -2.53 22.08 0.32
N MET A 311 -2.80 22.76 -0.81
CA MET A 311 -2.88 22.12 -2.13
C MET A 311 -1.53 21.86 -2.83
N ARG A 312 -0.40 22.24 -2.23
CA ARG A 312 0.94 22.07 -2.82
C ARG A 312 1.56 20.73 -2.48
#